data_AF-T0HS91-F1
#
_entry.id   AF-T0HS91-F1
#
_cell.length_a   1.000
_cell.length_b   1.000
_cell.length_c   1.000
_cell.angle_alpha   90.00
_cell.angle_beta   90.00
_cell.angle_gamma   90.00
#
_symmetry.space_group_name_H-M   'P 1'
#
loop_
_entity.id
_entity.type
_entity.pdbx_description
1 polymer ?
#
loop_
_entity_poly.entity_id
_entity_poly.type
_entity_poly.pdbx_seq_one_letter_code
_entity_poly.pdbx_strand_id
1 'polypeptide(L)'
;MVRNTTKDATPALSKCIEKMAGKESLKLRAGVYRLLTPLVIDRTVTIETVPAMSGAACSKDTGANCAVLAIGRMPPQPTAGIMPVEITAPNVRLRSIAIMGAGQKDVAWQRRICLDQHARPLGGAMRVRADGFEITNVLLKDASCYTALEVVKGVKGVTIKENVIGPNGNHKIQDMWADGVTIHDAAKIVVENNLFRDNTDVQLIFGGCVGCRIARNRFIHSSDLAHGSFAELMLHAWPDTSGNFADSVTSDNSIDCGVGRRCGYGIMIGGEPWYPSKASGGTVIGNRIANALLAINIDKLTGPMDIRDNIVSGSGGTANSDCGLRDWPSVNISTHSQMFIVKKPKEYASLDTGKCLLNR
;
A
#
# COMPACT_ATOMS: atom_id res chain seq x y z
N MET A 1 4.03 30.87 -5.45
CA MET A 1 4.22 29.61 -4.68
C MET A 1 5.72 29.41 -4.48
N VAL A 2 6.17 29.16 -3.26
CA VAL A 2 7.60 29.10 -2.93
C VAL A 2 8.17 27.75 -3.42
N ARG A 3 9.14 27.78 -4.35
CA ARG A 3 9.85 26.60 -4.90
C ARG A 3 11.12 26.25 -4.11
N ASN A 4 11.22 26.72 -2.87
CA ASN A 4 12.47 26.69 -2.11
C ASN A 4 12.57 25.39 -1.30
N THR A 5 13.66 24.65 -1.51
CA THR A 5 13.94 23.34 -0.89
C THR A 5 14.14 23.39 0.63
N THR A 6 14.21 24.58 1.22
CA THR A 6 14.43 24.78 2.67
C THR A 6 13.24 25.35 3.43
N LYS A 7 12.24 25.95 2.75
CA LYS A 7 11.09 26.58 3.40
C LYS A 7 9.88 25.66 3.37
N ASP A 8 9.10 25.68 4.46
CA ASP A 8 7.83 24.97 4.52
C ASP A 8 6.84 25.53 3.48
N ALA A 9 6.40 24.68 2.55
CA ALA A 9 5.42 25.01 1.55
C ALA A 9 3.98 24.83 2.05
N THR A 10 3.77 24.11 3.16
CA THR A 10 2.44 23.78 3.68
C THR A 10 1.56 25.02 3.86
N PRO A 11 1.98 26.12 4.53
CA PRO A 11 1.11 27.30 4.71
C PRO A 11 0.67 27.95 3.39
N ALA A 12 1.54 27.94 2.37
CA ALA A 12 1.22 28.49 1.06
C ALA A 12 0.26 27.59 0.28
N LEU A 13 0.42 26.27 0.38
CA LEU A 13 -0.49 25.30 -0.24
C LEU A 13 -1.87 25.35 0.42
N SER A 14 -1.95 25.34 1.76
CA SER A 14 -3.21 25.46 2.50
C SER A 14 -3.97 26.72 2.10
N LYS A 15 -3.30 27.89 2.08
CA LYS A 15 -3.92 29.15 1.65
C LYS A 15 -4.39 29.12 0.18
N CYS A 16 -3.72 28.38 -0.69
CA CYS A 16 -4.20 28.19 -2.06
C CYS A 16 -5.46 27.33 -2.09
N ILE A 17 -5.49 26.23 -1.34
CA ILE A 17 -6.65 25.31 -1.24
C ILE A 17 -7.86 26.01 -0.63
N GLU A 18 -7.67 26.79 0.44
CA GLU A 18 -8.72 27.56 1.13
C GLU A 18 -9.46 28.52 0.19
N LYS A 19 -8.75 29.07 -0.80
CA LYS A 19 -9.31 30.03 -1.77
C LYS A 19 -10.07 29.37 -2.91
N MET A 20 -10.00 28.05 -3.06
CA MET A 20 -10.63 27.36 -4.18
C MET A 20 -12.12 27.17 -3.91
N ALA A 21 -12.96 27.59 -4.85
CA ALA A 21 -14.42 27.52 -4.72
C ALA A 21 -15.03 26.13 -5.01
N GLY A 22 -14.23 25.06 -4.93
CA GLY A 22 -14.62 23.69 -5.27
C GLY A 22 -14.61 23.41 -6.78
N LYS A 23 -14.07 22.25 -7.18
CA LYS A 23 -13.87 21.78 -8.59
C LYS A 23 -12.76 22.47 -9.38
N GLU A 24 -12.08 23.44 -8.80
CA GLU A 24 -10.91 24.07 -9.43
C GLU A 24 -9.67 23.16 -9.37
N SER A 25 -8.72 23.41 -10.28
CA SER A 25 -7.44 22.68 -10.32
C SER A 25 -6.31 23.55 -9.78
N LEU A 26 -5.65 23.09 -8.72
CA LEU A 26 -4.41 23.67 -8.22
C LEU A 26 -3.25 23.14 -9.07
N LYS A 27 -2.87 23.93 -10.08
CA LYS A 27 -1.78 23.57 -10.99
C LYS A 27 -0.43 24.01 -10.41
N LEU A 28 0.36 23.03 -10.00
CA LEU A 28 1.69 23.21 -9.45
C LEU A 28 2.72 23.13 -10.57
N ARG A 29 3.64 24.08 -10.66
CA ARG A 29 4.76 23.90 -11.59
C ARG A 29 5.70 22.83 -11.05
N ALA A 30 6.41 22.13 -11.93
CA ALA A 30 7.45 21.20 -11.51
C ALA A 30 8.44 21.86 -10.53
N GLY A 31 8.85 21.11 -9.52
CA GLY A 31 9.69 21.58 -8.42
C GLY A 31 9.37 20.88 -7.10
N VAL A 32 10.21 21.13 -6.09
CA VAL A 32 10.07 20.55 -4.76
C VAL A 32 9.34 21.51 -3.83
N TYR A 33 8.27 21.00 -3.21
CA TYR A 33 7.43 21.67 -2.22
C TYR A 33 7.60 20.92 -0.90
N ARG A 34 8.47 21.44 -0.03
CA ARG A 34 8.78 20.77 1.23
C ARG A 34 7.63 20.92 2.22
N LEU A 35 7.15 19.82 2.76
CA LEU A 35 6.14 19.80 3.82
C LEU A 35 6.86 19.61 5.16
N LEU A 36 6.84 20.63 6.03
CA LEU A 36 7.38 20.54 7.40
C LEU A 36 6.27 20.48 8.46
N THR A 37 5.03 20.67 8.03
CA THR A 37 3.81 20.49 8.81
C THR A 37 2.77 19.73 7.98
N PRO A 38 1.82 19.02 8.61
CA PRO A 38 0.78 18.28 7.90
C PRO A 38 -0.04 19.18 6.96
N LEU A 39 -0.23 18.73 5.72
CA LEU A 39 -1.09 19.38 4.74
C LEU A 39 -2.48 18.76 4.79
N VAL A 40 -3.49 19.54 5.19
CA VAL A 40 -4.90 19.13 5.17
C VAL A 40 -5.55 19.62 3.88
N ILE A 41 -6.19 18.70 3.15
CA ILE A 41 -6.98 19.00 1.95
C ILE A 41 -8.47 18.80 2.30
N ASP A 42 -9.09 19.90 2.71
CA ASP A 42 -10.48 19.98 3.22
C ASP A 42 -11.47 20.64 2.24
N ARG A 43 -11.02 20.82 0.99
CA ARG A 43 -11.84 21.29 -0.13
C ARG A 43 -11.69 20.34 -1.32
N THR A 44 -12.77 20.17 -2.09
CA THR A 44 -12.73 19.43 -3.35
C THR A 44 -11.84 20.16 -4.35
N VAL A 45 -10.69 19.58 -4.66
CA VAL A 45 -9.67 20.15 -5.55
C VAL A 45 -9.03 19.05 -6.40
N THR A 46 -8.62 19.41 -7.62
CA THR A 46 -7.64 18.62 -8.38
C THR A 46 -6.26 19.25 -8.21
N ILE A 47 -5.29 18.54 -7.64
CA ILE A 47 -3.90 19.00 -7.55
C ILE A 47 -3.09 18.25 -8.58
N GLU A 48 -2.43 19.00 -9.47
CA GLU A 48 -1.68 18.41 -10.57
C GLU A 48 -0.43 19.20 -10.94
N THR A 49 0.53 18.52 -11.56
CA THR A 49 1.68 19.20 -12.17
C THR A 49 1.26 19.87 -13.48
N VAL A 50 1.64 21.13 -13.66
CA VAL A 50 1.53 21.85 -14.94
C VAL A 50 2.31 21.07 -16.01
N PRO A 51 1.65 20.61 -17.08
CA PRO A 51 2.35 19.94 -18.18
C PRO A 51 3.43 20.86 -18.77
N ALA A 52 4.60 20.30 -19.08
CA ALA A 52 5.61 21.04 -19.83
C ALA A 52 5.09 21.33 -21.24
N MET A 53 5.16 22.59 -21.70
CA MET A 53 4.77 22.95 -23.09
C MET A 53 5.72 22.30 -24.12
N SER A 54 6.97 22.08 -23.73
CA SER A 54 7.96 21.26 -24.41
C SER A 54 8.85 20.62 -23.33
N GLY A 55 9.09 19.32 -23.42
CA GLY A 55 9.89 18.57 -22.44
C GLY A 55 9.25 17.28 -21.96
N ALA A 56 9.93 16.59 -21.04
CA ALA A 56 9.49 15.31 -20.50
C ALA A 56 8.33 15.48 -19.51
N ALA A 57 7.38 14.54 -19.55
CA ALA A 57 6.28 14.45 -18.59
C ALA A 57 6.80 14.17 -17.16
N CYS A 58 5.92 14.33 -16.17
CA CYS A 58 6.19 13.92 -14.80
C CYS A 58 6.59 12.43 -14.77
N SER A 59 7.80 12.16 -14.28
CA SER A 59 8.37 10.83 -14.17
C SER A 59 7.83 10.12 -12.94
N LYS A 60 7.11 9.02 -13.15
CA LYS A 60 6.62 8.17 -12.05
C LYS A 60 7.72 7.37 -11.38
N ASP A 61 8.90 7.23 -11.97
CA ASP A 61 10.00 6.47 -11.37
C ASP A 61 10.89 7.31 -10.45
N THR A 62 11.10 8.58 -10.82
CA THR A 62 12.09 9.45 -10.17
C THR A 62 11.49 10.71 -9.56
N GLY A 63 10.25 11.05 -9.87
CA GLY A 63 9.66 12.35 -9.52
C GLY A 63 10.22 13.52 -10.35
N ALA A 64 11.09 13.26 -11.32
CA ALA A 64 11.62 14.28 -12.22
C ALA A 64 10.49 14.93 -13.02
N ASN A 65 10.57 16.24 -13.21
CA ASN A 65 9.56 17.06 -13.89
C ASN A 65 8.17 17.06 -13.22
N CYS A 66 8.03 16.52 -12.00
CA CYS A 66 6.80 16.58 -11.22
C CYS A 66 6.82 17.79 -10.27
N ALA A 67 5.65 18.22 -9.83
CA ALA A 67 5.50 18.86 -8.54
C ALA A 67 5.65 17.78 -7.45
N VAL A 68 6.70 17.91 -6.65
CA VAL A 68 7.06 16.95 -5.60
C VAL A 68 6.66 17.52 -4.25
N LEU A 69 5.68 16.91 -3.58
CA LEU A 69 5.37 17.15 -2.18
C LEU A 69 6.38 16.34 -1.34
N ALA A 70 7.45 17.01 -0.90
CA ALA A 70 8.54 16.38 -0.18
C ALA A 70 8.32 16.44 1.33
N ILE A 71 7.97 15.32 1.94
CA ILE A 71 7.73 15.17 3.38
C ILE A 71 9.05 15.32 4.12
N GLY A 72 9.23 16.45 4.80
CA GLY A 72 10.40 16.70 5.62
C GLY A 72 10.29 16.10 7.02
N ARG A 73 11.23 16.51 7.88
CA ARG A 73 11.23 16.15 9.30
C ARG A 73 10.14 16.94 10.03
N MET A 74 8.94 16.39 10.08
CA MET A 74 7.85 16.96 10.86
C MET A 74 8.13 16.73 12.35
N PRO A 75 7.88 17.74 13.21
CA PRO A 75 7.90 17.52 14.65
C PRO A 75 6.76 16.58 15.06
N PRO A 76 6.86 15.90 16.23
CA PRO A 76 5.71 15.22 16.82
C PRO A 76 4.49 16.14 16.88
N GLN A 77 3.33 15.61 16.55
CA GLN A 77 2.08 16.37 16.55
C GLN A 77 1.42 16.27 17.93
N PRO A 78 0.66 17.30 18.37
CA PRO A 78 -0.08 17.26 19.63
C PRO A 78 -1.24 16.25 19.60
N THR A 79 -1.73 15.93 18.41
CA THR A 79 -2.79 14.95 18.18
C THR A 79 -2.18 13.66 17.64
N ALA A 80 -2.60 12.53 18.23
CA ALA A 80 -2.19 11.22 17.78
C ALA A 80 -2.58 10.98 16.33
N GLY A 81 -1.74 10.22 15.64
CA GLY A 81 -2.14 9.55 14.42
C GLY A 81 -2.18 10.42 13.17
N ILE A 82 -1.72 11.67 13.20
CA ILE A 82 -1.71 12.55 12.02
C ILE A 82 -0.70 12.06 10.97
N MET A 83 -1.10 12.01 9.70
CA MET A 83 -0.22 11.76 8.55
C MET A 83 0.24 13.06 7.87
N PRO A 84 1.34 13.04 7.08
CA PRO A 84 1.86 14.24 6.43
C PRO A 84 0.89 14.93 5.46
N VAL A 85 0.02 14.16 4.80
CA VAL A 85 -1.06 14.67 3.96
C VAL A 85 -2.38 14.03 4.39
N GLU A 86 -3.39 14.84 4.72
CA GLU A 86 -4.70 14.37 5.17
C GLU A 86 -5.79 14.85 4.20
N ILE A 87 -6.46 13.91 3.52
CA ILE A 87 -7.58 14.19 2.60
C ILE A 87 -8.88 14.03 3.37
N THR A 88 -9.57 15.14 3.62
CA THR A 88 -10.82 15.17 4.40
C THR A 88 -12.03 15.64 3.58
N ALA A 89 -11.80 16.23 2.40
CA ALA A 89 -12.87 16.57 1.47
C ALA A 89 -13.14 15.46 0.44
N PRO A 90 -14.41 15.30 0.02
CA PRO A 90 -14.76 14.34 -1.01
C PRO A 90 -14.28 14.81 -2.39
N ASN A 91 -14.14 13.86 -3.32
CA ASN A 91 -13.82 14.10 -4.72
C ASN A 91 -12.49 14.85 -4.96
N VAL A 92 -11.55 14.79 -4.02
CA VAL A 92 -10.19 15.30 -4.21
C VAL A 92 -9.47 14.41 -5.23
N ARG A 93 -8.72 15.04 -6.13
CA ARG A 93 -7.94 14.33 -7.15
C ARG A 93 -6.47 14.73 -7.10
N LEU A 94 -5.57 13.77 -7.10
CA LEU A 94 -4.13 13.98 -7.24
C LEU A 94 -3.68 13.36 -8.56
N ARG A 95 -3.05 14.16 -9.42
CA ARG A 95 -2.70 13.73 -10.78
C ARG A 95 -1.30 14.17 -11.16
N SER A 96 -0.48 13.24 -11.66
CA SER A 96 0.83 13.57 -12.23
C SER A 96 1.71 14.34 -11.24
N ILE A 97 1.68 13.99 -9.95
CA ILE A 97 2.54 14.57 -8.90
C ILE A 97 3.40 13.47 -8.26
N ALA A 98 4.34 13.86 -7.41
CA ALA A 98 5.05 12.92 -6.54
C ALA A 98 4.85 13.32 -5.07
N ILE A 99 4.64 12.35 -4.20
CA ILE A 99 4.69 12.51 -2.75
C ILE A 99 5.82 11.63 -2.25
N MET A 100 6.84 12.27 -1.68
CA MET A 100 8.10 11.60 -1.38
C MET A 100 8.57 11.93 0.02
N GLY A 101 9.06 10.95 0.77
CA GLY A 101 9.89 11.23 1.93
C GLY A 101 11.14 12.03 1.53
N ALA A 102 11.55 12.99 2.35
CA ALA A 102 12.79 13.72 2.12
C ALA A 102 13.96 12.72 2.23
N GLY A 103 14.56 12.38 1.08
CA GLY A 103 15.59 11.34 0.92
C GLY A 103 16.89 11.49 1.73
N GLN A 104 16.98 12.43 2.66
CA GLN A 104 17.98 12.39 3.72
C GLN A 104 17.45 11.49 4.84
N LYS A 105 17.79 10.21 4.73
CA LYS A 105 17.52 9.12 5.69
C LYS A 105 18.21 9.38 7.03
N ASP A 106 17.73 10.39 7.75
CA ASP A 106 18.07 10.63 9.14
C ASP A 106 17.47 9.49 9.96
N VAL A 107 18.21 8.38 10.05
CA VAL A 107 17.80 7.16 10.73
C VAL A 107 17.42 7.45 12.19
N ALA A 108 18.04 8.46 12.82
CA ALA A 108 17.71 8.85 14.19
C ALA A 108 16.31 9.51 14.27
N TRP A 109 15.95 10.37 13.31
CA TRP A 109 14.58 10.89 13.22
C TRP A 109 13.59 9.78 12.88
N GLN A 110 13.90 8.94 11.89
CA GLN A 110 13.00 7.85 11.46
C GLN A 110 12.72 6.88 12.60
N ARG A 111 13.75 6.41 13.32
CA ARG A 111 13.58 5.53 14.48
C ARG A 111 12.69 6.16 15.55
N ARG A 112 12.89 7.45 15.84
CA ARG A 112 12.08 8.18 16.83
C ARG A 112 10.60 8.19 16.46
N ILE A 113 10.28 8.42 15.19
CA ILE A 113 8.89 8.46 14.73
C ILE A 113 8.30 7.05 14.58
N CYS A 114 9.03 6.11 13.98
CA CYS A 114 8.52 4.78 13.64
C CYS A 114 8.32 3.85 14.85
N LEU A 115 9.11 4.05 15.91
CA LEU A 115 9.02 3.25 17.14
C LEU A 115 8.03 3.84 18.15
N ASP A 116 7.57 5.08 17.96
CA ASP A 116 6.53 5.69 18.77
C ASP A 116 5.17 5.52 18.09
N GLN A 117 4.29 4.69 18.66
CA GLN A 117 2.94 4.45 18.14
C GLN A 117 2.13 5.73 17.93
N HIS A 118 2.34 6.75 18.76
CA HIS A 118 1.63 8.02 18.66
C HIS A 118 2.05 8.81 17.41
N ALA A 119 3.36 8.81 17.12
CA ALA A 119 3.98 9.55 16.03
C ALA A 119 4.09 8.75 14.73
N ARG A 120 4.04 7.42 14.77
CA ARG A 120 4.30 6.51 13.65
C ARG A 120 3.59 6.88 12.34
N PRO A 121 2.33 7.36 12.33
CA PRO A 121 1.69 7.81 11.10
C PRO A 121 2.37 8.97 10.38
N LEU A 122 3.17 9.79 11.07
CA LEU A 122 4.02 10.82 10.44
C LEU A 122 5.14 10.22 9.58
N GLY A 123 5.49 8.95 9.79
CA GLY A 123 6.44 8.21 8.97
C GLY A 123 5.85 7.72 7.64
N GLY A 124 4.53 7.74 7.48
CA GLY A 124 3.83 7.42 6.23
C GLY A 124 3.81 8.60 5.25
N ALA A 125 2.92 8.57 4.25
CA ALA A 125 2.78 9.69 3.30
C ALA A 125 1.42 10.39 3.31
N MET A 126 0.32 9.66 3.10
CA MET A 126 -1.00 10.28 2.99
C MET A 126 -2.13 9.41 3.55
N ARG A 127 -3.15 10.06 4.12
CA ARG A 127 -4.42 9.46 4.52
C ARG A 127 -5.61 10.00 3.77
N VAL A 128 -6.57 9.12 3.46
CA VAL A 128 -7.86 9.45 2.86
C VAL A 128 -9.01 9.11 3.82
N ARG A 129 -9.81 10.12 4.15
CA ARG A 129 -10.98 10.02 5.04
C ARG A 129 -12.32 10.33 4.35
N ALA A 130 -12.29 10.55 3.04
CA ALA A 130 -13.45 11.03 2.30
C ALA A 130 -13.65 10.27 0.98
N ASP A 131 -14.92 10.23 0.55
CA ASP A 131 -15.37 9.50 -0.61
C ASP A 131 -14.89 10.11 -1.94
N GLY A 132 -14.82 9.29 -2.98
CA GLY A 132 -14.58 9.73 -4.35
C GLY A 132 -13.15 10.24 -4.60
N PHE A 133 -12.21 9.98 -3.69
CA PHE A 133 -10.80 10.33 -3.88
C PHE A 133 -10.21 9.63 -5.11
N GLU A 134 -9.40 10.34 -5.88
CA GLU A 134 -8.70 9.79 -7.05
C GLU A 134 -7.21 10.11 -6.97
N ILE A 135 -6.38 9.09 -7.11
CA ILE A 135 -4.94 9.23 -7.31
C ILE A 135 -4.54 8.51 -8.60
N THR A 136 -4.10 9.30 -9.58
CA THR A 136 -3.74 8.79 -10.90
C THR A 136 -2.38 9.32 -11.35
N ASN A 137 -1.53 8.46 -11.90
CA ASN A 137 -0.22 8.89 -12.40
C ASN A 137 0.65 9.56 -11.31
N VAL A 138 0.58 9.08 -10.08
CA VAL A 138 1.35 9.62 -8.94
C VAL A 138 2.46 8.66 -8.53
N LEU A 139 3.58 9.23 -8.08
CA LEU A 139 4.65 8.52 -7.38
C LEU A 139 4.47 8.69 -5.86
N LEU A 140 4.34 7.59 -5.13
CA LEU A 140 4.38 7.53 -3.67
C LEU A 140 5.64 6.76 -3.24
N LYS A 141 6.62 7.42 -2.62
CA LYS A 141 7.92 6.79 -2.35
C LYS A 141 8.60 7.34 -1.10
N ASP A 142 9.53 6.58 -0.54
CA ASP A 142 10.39 6.96 0.58
C ASP A 142 9.60 7.30 1.87
N ALA A 143 8.38 6.77 2.02
CA ALA A 143 7.76 6.67 3.34
C ALA A 143 8.66 5.85 4.26
N SER A 144 8.86 6.30 5.50
CA SER A 144 9.84 5.73 6.42
C SER A 144 9.34 4.48 7.13
N CYS A 145 8.03 4.44 7.41
CA CYS A 145 7.32 3.33 8.05
C CYS A 145 5.81 3.54 7.86
N TYR A 146 4.99 2.71 8.52
CA TYR A 146 3.53 2.82 8.48
C TYR A 146 2.99 2.51 7.09
N THR A 147 2.51 3.49 6.32
CA THR A 147 1.99 3.26 4.97
C THR A 147 2.19 4.48 4.08
N ALA A 148 2.43 4.27 2.78
CA ALA A 148 2.51 5.37 1.84
C ALA A 148 1.11 5.97 1.56
N LEU A 149 0.06 5.14 1.56
CA LEU A 149 -1.32 5.59 1.41
C LEU A 149 -2.26 4.79 2.29
N GLU A 150 -2.92 5.47 3.22
CA GLU A 150 -3.98 4.91 4.04
C GLU A 150 -5.37 5.35 3.53
N VAL A 151 -6.29 4.40 3.36
CA VAL A 151 -7.73 4.67 3.20
C VAL A 151 -8.46 4.15 4.42
N VAL A 152 -9.06 5.04 5.19
CA VAL A 152 -9.72 4.66 6.45
C VAL A 152 -11.09 4.00 6.21
N LYS A 153 -11.68 3.52 7.30
CA LYS A 153 -12.98 2.83 7.29
C LYS A 153 -14.13 3.72 6.81
N GLY A 154 -15.09 3.08 6.16
CA GLY A 154 -16.32 3.68 5.68
C GLY A 154 -16.18 4.46 4.37
N VAL A 155 -14.96 4.66 3.87
CA VAL A 155 -14.69 5.41 2.64
C VAL A 155 -15.13 4.63 1.40
N LYS A 156 -15.70 5.33 0.42
CA LYS A 156 -16.27 4.76 -0.80
C LYS A 156 -15.75 5.40 -2.07
N GLY A 157 -15.71 4.62 -3.14
CA GLY A 157 -15.49 5.15 -4.50
C GLY A 157 -14.08 5.71 -4.74
N VAL A 158 -13.09 5.27 -3.97
CA VAL A 158 -11.68 5.65 -4.19
C VAL A 158 -11.14 4.98 -5.44
N THR A 159 -10.38 5.73 -6.23
CA THR A 159 -9.68 5.23 -7.41
C THR A 159 -8.17 5.43 -7.25
N ILE A 160 -7.42 4.34 -7.29
CA ILE A 160 -5.94 4.30 -7.25
C ILE A 160 -5.48 3.67 -8.56
N LYS A 161 -5.05 4.49 -9.53
CA LYS A 161 -4.71 4.01 -10.88
C LYS A 161 -3.37 4.49 -11.42
N GLU A 162 -2.67 3.60 -12.11
CA GLU A 162 -1.48 3.96 -12.89
C GLU A 162 -0.39 4.66 -12.07
N ASN A 163 -0.29 4.34 -10.78
CA ASN A 163 0.69 4.92 -9.86
C ASN A 163 1.94 4.05 -9.78
N VAL A 164 3.03 4.64 -9.29
CA VAL A 164 4.21 3.91 -8.81
C VAL A 164 4.28 4.09 -7.31
N ILE A 165 4.32 2.99 -6.56
CA ILE A 165 4.26 2.98 -5.11
C ILE A 165 5.46 2.20 -4.58
N GLY A 166 6.44 2.94 -4.07
CA GLY A 166 7.66 2.44 -3.45
C GLY A 166 8.95 2.69 -4.23
N PRO A 167 10.13 2.37 -3.64
CA PRO A 167 10.31 1.68 -2.35
C PRO A 167 9.84 2.50 -1.13
N ASN A 168 9.32 1.82 -0.11
CA ASN A 168 8.97 2.42 1.19
C ASN A 168 9.45 1.53 2.35
N GLY A 169 9.91 2.16 3.43
CA GLY A 169 10.47 1.51 4.61
C GLY A 169 11.83 0.85 4.36
N ASN A 170 12.28 0.07 5.34
CA ASN A 170 13.51 -0.72 5.30
C ASN A 170 13.34 -2.00 6.10
N HIS A 171 13.27 -3.12 5.40
CA HIS A 171 12.99 -4.43 5.98
C HIS A 171 14.09 -4.93 6.94
N LYS A 172 15.34 -4.50 6.75
CA LYS A 172 16.47 -4.85 7.63
C LYS A 172 16.42 -4.16 8.99
N ILE A 173 15.62 -3.11 9.15
CA ILE A 173 15.52 -2.37 10.41
C ILE A 173 14.16 -2.66 11.01
N GLN A 174 14.18 -3.40 12.11
CA GLN A 174 12.98 -3.78 12.85
C GLN A 174 12.07 -2.56 13.07
N ASP A 175 10.77 -2.76 12.82
CA ASP A 175 9.71 -1.76 12.98
C ASP A 175 9.82 -0.51 12.09
N MET A 176 10.76 -0.47 11.14
CA MET A 176 10.84 0.54 10.09
C MET A 176 10.32 0.01 8.75
N TRP A 177 9.36 -0.89 8.81
CA TRP A 177 8.64 -1.42 7.66
C TRP A 177 7.50 -0.49 7.28
N ALA A 178 7.22 -0.43 5.98
CA ALA A 178 6.13 0.38 5.46
C ALA A 178 5.31 -0.43 4.47
N ASP A 179 3.99 -0.35 4.64
CA ASP A 179 3.05 -0.74 3.62
C ASP A 179 3.15 0.19 2.41
N GLY A 180 2.84 -0.33 1.23
CA GLY A 180 2.61 0.51 0.06
C GLY A 180 1.26 1.22 0.18
N VAL A 181 0.19 0.45 0.29
CA VAL A 181 -1.18 0.95 0.45
C VAL A 181 -1.94 0.11 1.47
N THR A 182 -2.58 0.78 2.42
CA THR A 182 -3.38 0.18 3.49
C THR A 182 -4.82 0.66 3.35
N ILE A 183 -5.76 -0.24 3.05
CA ILE A 183 -7.18 0.06 2.92
C ILE A 183 -7.92 -0.70 4.03
N HIS A 184 -8.57 0.02 4.95
CA HIS A 184 -9.22 -0.60 6.11
C HIS A 184 -10.51 -1.33 5.74
N ASP A 185 -11.68 -0.69 5.90
CA ASP A 185 -12.97 -1.22 5.47
C ASP A 185 -13.59 -0.22 4.50
N ALA A 186 -13.62 -0.57 3.22
CA ALA A 186 -14.05 0.36 2.18
C ALA A 186 -15.09 -0.27 1.25
N ALA A 187 -15.64 0.51 0.32
CA ALA A 187 -16.53 -0.03 -0.70
C ALA A 187 -16.33 0.63 -2.06
N LYS A 188 -16.54 -0.15 -3.13
CA LYS A 188 -16.47 0.32 -4.52
C LYS A 188 -15.12 0.97 -4.85
N ILE A 189 -14.04 0.45 -4.26
CA ILE A 189 -12.68 0.91 -4.50
C ILE A 189 -12.15 0.27 -5.78
N VAL A 190 -11.38 1.04 -6.54
CA VAL A 190 -10.70 0.57 -7.74
C VAL A 190 -9.20 0.75 -7.57
N VAL A 191 -8.44 -0.34 -7.52
CA VAL A 191 -6.97 -0.35 -7.48
C VAL A 191 -6.45 -1.03 -8.73
N GLU A 192 -5.89 -0.27 -9.66
CA GLU A 192 -5.63 -0.78 -11.00
C GLU A 192 -4.41 -0.25 -11.72
N ASN A 193 -3.77 -1.13 -12.49
CA ASN A 193 -2.64 -0.79 -13.35
C ASN A 193 -1.51 -0.06 -12.59
N ASN A 194 -1.39 -0.27 -11.28
CA ASN A 194 -0.33 0.32 -10.48
C ASN A 194 0.91 -0.57 -10.50
N LEU A 195 2.07 0.03 -10.31
CA LEU A 195 3.32 -0.64 -9.99
C LEU A 195 3.62 -0.47 -8.51
N PHE A 196 3.55 -1.55 -7.76
CA PHE A 196 4.03 -1.69 -6.40
C PHE A 196 5.46 -2.25 -6.45
N ARG A 197 6.42 -1.56 -5.83
CA ARG A 197 7.83 -1.95 -5.87
C ARG A 197 8.48 -1.76 -4.51
N ASP A 198 9.09 -2.83 -4.00
CA ASP A 198 10.00 -2.76 -2.85
C ASP A 198 9.40 -2.06 -1.59
N ASN A 199 8.12 -2.26 -1.31
CA ASN A 199 7.51 -1.90 -0.02
C ASN A 199 7.81 -3.00 1.01
N THR A 200 8.05 -2.63 2.27
CA THR A 200 8.81 -3.51 3.19
C THR A 200 7.99 -4.21 4.28
N ASP A 201 6.71 -3.87 4.43
CA ASP A 201 5.76 -4.58 5.28
C ASP A 201 4.82 -5.40 4.38
N VAL A 202 3.78 -4.75 3.84
CA VAL A 202 2.89 -5.32 2.82
C VAL A 202 2.71 -4.34 1.66
N GLN A 203 2.82 -4.80 0.41
CA GLN A 203 2.69 -3.87 -0.72
C GLN A 203 1.27 -3.31 -0.85
N LEU A 204 0.25 -4.16 -0.76
CA LEU A 204 -1.15 -3.76 -0.74
C LEU A 204 -1.95 -4.62 0.24
N ILE A 205 -2.61 -3.98 1.22
CA ILE A 205 -3.36 -4.67 2.27
C ILE A 205 -4.79 -4.12 2.41
N PHE A 206 -5.75 -5.04 2.57
CA PHE A 206 -7.17 -4.74 2.77
C PHE A 206 -7.74 -5.39 4.03
N GLY A 207 -8.39 -4.61 4.89
CA GLY A 207 -9.15 -5.12 6.05
C GLY A 207 -10.59 -5.53 5.73
N GLY A 208 -11.04 -5.24 4.51
CA GLY A 208 -12.37 -5.48 3.98
C GLY A 208 -12.68 -4.52 2.83
N CYS A 209 -13.38 -5.00 1.81
CA CYS A 209 -13.73 -4.16 0.67
C CYS A 209 -14.92 -4.78 -0.07
N VAL A 210 -16.08 -4.12 -0.10
CA VAL A 210 -17.27 -4.63 -0.80
C VAL A 210 -17.41 -3.99 -2.19
N GLY A 211 -17.64 -4.81 -3.22
CA GLY A 211 -17.81 -4.36 -4.60
C GLY A 211 -16.58 -3.68 -5.19
N CYS A 212 -15.39 -4.07 -4.72
CA CYS A 212 -14.11 -3.48 -5.10
C CYS A 212 -13.46 -4.24 -6.25
N ARG A 213 -12.59 -3.56 -6.99
CA ARG A 213 -11.84 -4.14 -8.10
C ARG A 213 -10.35 -3.90 -7.91
N ILE A 214 -9.60 -4.99 -7.80
CA ILE A 214 -8.15 -4.99 -7.58
C ILE A 214 -7.53 -5.73 -8.75
N ALA A 215 -7.17 -5.00 -9.80
CA ALA A 215 -6.86 -5.63 -11.08
C ALA A 215 -5.62 -5.12 -11.79
N ARG A 216 -4.91 -6.03 -12.48
CA ARG A 216 -3.79 -5.68 -13.37
C ARG A 216 -2.69 -4.85 -12.71
N ASN A 217 -2.54 -4.97 -11.39
CA ASN A 217 -1.41 -4.37 -10.70
C ASN A 217 -0.18 -5.26 -10.86
N ARG A 218 0.99 -4.63 -10.84
CA ARG A 218 2.28 -5.30 -10.86
C ARG A 218 2.96 -5.10 -9.52
N PHE A 219 3.38 -6.19 -8.89
CA PHE A 219 4.14 -6.21 -7.66
C PHE A 219 5.51 -6.78 -7.96
N ILE A 220 6.56 -6.02 -7.67
CA ILE A 220 7.94 -6.42 -7.95
C ILE A 220 8.83 -6.20 -6.73
N HIS A 221 9.71 -7.17 -6.51
CA HIS A 221 10.80 -7.06 -5.55
C HIS A 221 12.18 -7.15 -6.20
N SER A 222 13.04 -6.25 -5.77
CA SER A 222 14.47 -6.37 -5.92
C SER A 222 14.99 -7.54 -5.07
N SER A 223 16.22 -7.97 -5.35
CA SER A 223 16.85 -9.06 -4.59
C SER A 223 17.45 -8.61 -3.25
N ASP A 224 17.38 -7.32 -2.90
CA ASP A 224 17.92 -6.79 -1.64
C ASP A 224 16.98 -7.11 -0.47
N LEU A 225 17.53 -7.71 0.58
CA LEU A 225 16.81 -7.93 1.83
C LEU A 225 16.29 -6.64 2.46
N ALA A 226 16.92 -5.48 2.24
CA ALA A 226 16.41 -4.18 2.73
C ALA A 226 15.03 -3.82 2.15
N HIS A 227 14.71 -4.44 1.01
CA HIS A 227 13.47 -4.26 0.30
C HIS A 227 12.56 -5.48 0.42
N GLY A 228 12.82 -6.43 1.33
CA GLY A 228 11.92 -7.56 1.52
C GLY A 228 10.55 -7.16 2.08
N SER A 229 9.53 -7.97 1.85
CA SER A 229 8.17 -7.78 2.38
C SER A 229 7.68 -9.06 3.07
N PHE A 230 6.71 -8.93 3.96
CA PHE A 230 6.00 -10.10 4.47
C PHE A 230 4.99 -10.60 3.45
N ALA A 231 4.29 -9.71 2.74
CA ALA A 231 3.34 -10.08 1.71
C ALA A 231 3.22 -9.04 0.58
N GLU A 232 2.85 -9.48 -0.62
CA GLU A 232 2.58 -8.56 -1.74
C GLU A 232 1.13 -8.08 -1.74
N LEU A 233 0.19 -9.02 -1.56
CA LEU A 233 -1.24 -8.71 -1.54
C LEU A 233 -1.92 -9.42 -0.39
N MET A 234 -2.54 -8.65 0.51
CA MET A 234 -3.27 -9.18 1.66
C MET A 234 -4.76 -8.85 1.61
N LEU A 235 -5.59 -9.89 1.68
CA LEU A 235 -7.03 -9.81 1.92
C LEU A 235 -7.31 -10.35 3.32
N HIS A 236 -7.44 -9.46 4.30
CA HIS A 236 -7.50 -9.82 5.71
C HIS A 236 -8.54 -8.99 6.46
N ALA A 237 -8.52 -9.08 7.79
CA ALA A 237 -9.19 -8.16 8.71
C ALA A 237 -8.29 -7.85 9.93
N TRP A 238 -8.11 -6.57 10.22
CA TRP A 238 -7.75 -6.12 11.56
C TRP A 238 -8.90 -6.38 12.56
N PRO A 239 -8.64 -6.35 13.88
CA PRO A 239 -9.66 -6.63 14.90
C PRO A 239 -10.96 -5.84 14.78
N ASP A 240 -10.88 -4.64 14.20
CA ASP A 240 -11.98 -3.71 14.07
C ASP A 240 -12.45 -3.52 12.62
N THR A 241 -11.95 -4.33 11.66
CA THR A 241 -12.44 -4.37 10.27
C THR A 241 -13.26 -5.62 9.96
N SER A 242 -14.02 -5.58 8.88
CA SER A 242 -15.05 -6.57 8.54
C SER A 242 -14.50 -7.89 7.98
N GLY A 243 -13.38 -7.85 7.24
CA GLY A 243 -12.91 -8.99 6.44
C GLY A 243 -13.86 -9.39 5.31
N ASN A 244 -14.83 -8.53 4.96
CA ASN A 244 -15.85 -8.83 3.98
C ASN A 244 -15.43 -8.33 2.58
N PHE A 245 -15.34 -9.26 1.64
CA PHE A 245 -14.98 -9.04 0.26
C PHE A 245 -16.13 -9.35 -0.71
N ALA A 246 -17.39 -9.36 -0.24
CA ALA A 246 -18.55 -9.58 -1.10
C ALA A 246 -18.53 -8.71 -2.37
N ASP A 247 -18.84 -9.31 -3.51
CA ASP A 247 -18.84 -8.71 -4.84
C ASP A 247 -17.50 -8.09 -5.30
N SER A 248 -16.42 -8.31 -4.55
CA SER A 248 -15.09 -7.84 -4.92
C SER A 248 -14.34 -8.84 -5.78
N VAL A 249 -13.53 -8.31 -6.70
CA VAL A 249 -12.74 -9.12 -7.63
C VAL A 249 -11.28 -8.68 -7.59
N THR A 250 -10.42 -9.61 -7.22
CA THR A 250 -8.96 -9.52 -7.25
C THR A 250 -8.45 -10.34 -8.43
N SER A 251 -8.06 -9.67 -9.51
CA SER A 251 -7.83 -10.35 -10.79
C SER A 251 -6.65 -9.86 -11.61
N ASP A 252 -6.04 -10.77 -12.37
CA ASP A 252 -5.01 -10.46 -13.36
C ASP A 252 -3.83 -9.64 -12.80
N ASN A 253 -3.56 -9.74 -11.49
CA ASN A 253 -2.38 -9.11 -10.89
C ASN A 253 -1.15 -9.98 -11.16
N SER A 254 -0.01 -9.34 -11.38
CA SER A 254 1.29 -10.01 -11.56
C SER A 254 2.17 -9.71 -10.36
N ILE A 255 2.60 -10.75 -9.68
CA ILE A 255 3.47 -10.70 -8.52
C ILE A 255 4.77 -11.44 -8.85
N ASP A 256 5.90 -10.75 -8.71
CA ASP A 256 7.23 -11.33 -8.83
C ASP A 256 8.10 -10.90 -7.65
N CYS A 257 8.39 -11.85 -6.76
CA CYS A 257 9.19 -11.60 -5.56
C CYS A 257 10.70 -11.63 -5.81
N GLY A 258 11.09 -11.65 -7.09
CA GLY A 258 12.47 -11.65 -7.57
C GLY A 258 13.17 -12.98 -7.33
N VAL A 259 14.29 -13.19 -8.01
CA VAL A 259 15.10 -14.42 -7.87
C VAL A 259 15.61 -14.65 -6.44
N GLY A 260 15.75 -13.58 -5.65
CA GLY A 260 16.10 -13.64 -4.24
C GLY A 260 14.95 -13.98 -3.30
N ARG A 261 13.74 -14.20 -3.83
CA ARG A 261 12.53 -14.58 -3.08
C ARG A 261 12.25 -13.68 -1.89
N ARG A 262 12.23 -12.36 -2.13
CA ARG A 262 12.17 -11.31 -1.10
C ARG A 262 10.76 -10.95 -0.63
N CYS A 263 9.77 -11.80 -0.91
CA CYS A 263 8.46 -11.70 -0.28
C CYS A 263 8.15 -13.00 0.47
N GLY A 264 7.56 -12.89 1.66
CA GLY A 264 7.05 -14.05 2.39
C GLY A 264 5.88 -14.70 1.64
N TYR A 265 4.81 -13.93 1.45
CA TYR A 265 3.58 -14.37 0.81
C TYR A 265 3.33 -13.59 -0.49
N GLY A 266 3.04 -14.28 -1.59
CA GLY A 266 2.54 -13.60 -2.79
C GLY A 266 1.14 -13.02 -2.55
N ILE A 267 0.15 -13.89 -2.39
CA ILE A 267 -1.20 -13.53 -1.97
C ILE A 267 -1.47 -14.21 -0.62
N MET A 268 -1.87 -13.41 0.37
CA MET A 268 -2.28 -13.88 1.67
C MET A 268 -3.74 -13.55 1.91
N ILE A 269 -4.53 -14.56 2.26
CA ILE A 269 -5.96 -14.43 2.56
C ILE A 269 -6.18 -14.92 3.99
N GLY A 270 -6.74 -14.06 4.84
CA GLY A 270 -6.70 -14.20 6.30
C GLY A 270 -5.43 -13.58 6.89
N GLY A 271 -5.03 -13.99 8.09
CA GLY A 271 -3.94 -13.33 8.84
C GLY A 271 -3.18 -14.18 9.83
N GLU A 272 -3.41 -15.50 9.88
CA GLU A 272 -2.86 -16.40 10.92
C GLU A 272 -1.36 -16.32 11.19
N PRO A 273 -0.47 -16.09 10.19
CA PRO A 273 0.95 -15.90 10.48
C PRO A 273 1.23 -14.75 11.44
N TRP A 274 0.35 -13.74 11.51
CA TRP A 274 0.41 -12.63 12.48
C TRP A 274 -0.54 -12.86 13.66
N TYR A 275 -1.83 -13.06 13.38
CA TYR A 275 -2.89 -13.23 14.38
C TYR A 275 -4.19 -13.74 13.72
N PRO A 276 -5.13 -14.30 14.50
CA PRO A 276 -6.41 -14.72 13.94
C PRO A 276 -7.19 -13.58 13.30
N SER A 277 -7.54 -13.77 12.03
CA SER A 277 -8.13 -12.74 11.19
C SER A 277 -9.21 -13.34 10.29
N LYS A 278 -10.29 -12.59 10.08
CA LYS A 278 -11.44 -13.03 9.30
C LYS A 278 -11.27 -12.63 7.84
N ALA A 279 -11.71 -13.49 6.94
CA ALA A 279 -11.85 -13.18 5.52
C ALA A 279 -12.99 -14.01 4.92
N SER A 280 -13.86 -13.36 4.15
CA SER A 280 -14.96 -14.02 3.44
C SER A 280 -15.41 -13.21 2.22
N GLY A 281 -16.09 -13.89 1.29
CA GLY A 281 -16.64 -13.28 0.08
C GLY A 281 -15.60 -13.02 -1.01
N GLY A 282 -16.09 -12.64 -2.19
CA GLY A 282 -15.24 -12.19 -3.29
C GLY A 282 -14.62 -13.29 -4.14
N THR A 283 -13.86 -12.85 -5.15
CA THR A 283 -13.20 -13.71 -6.14
C THR A 283 -11.74 -13.33 -6.30
N VAL A 284 -10.84 -14.32 -6.23
CA VAL A 284 -9.40 -14.18 -6.48
C VAL A 284 -9.02 -15.06 -7.66
N ILE A 285 -8.80 -14.44 -8.82
CA ILE A 285 -8.75 -15.15 -10.10
C ILE A 285 -7.67 -14.65 -11.06
N GLY A 286 -7.01 -15.55 -11.81
CA GLY A 286 -6.18 -15.14 -12.94
C GLY A 286 -4.89 -14.42 -12.55
N ASN A 287 -4.54 -14.40 -11.26
CA ASN A 287 -3.32 -13.78 -10.79
C ASN A 287 -2.12 -14.67 -11.11
N ARG A 288 -0.96 -14.06 -11.37
CA ARG A 288 0.31 -14.74 -11.63
C ARG A 288 1.26 -14.42 -10.48
N ILE A 289 1.76 -15.45 -9.80
CA ILE A 289 2.64 -15.30 -8.64
C ILE A 289 3.92 -16.09 -8.89
N ALA A 290 5.05 -15.40 -8.85
CA ALA A 290 6.37 -15.98 -9.04
C ALA A 290 7.31 -15.72 -7.86
N ASN A 291 8.16 -16.70 -7.59
CA ASN A 291 9.32 -16.58 -6.69
C ASN A 291 9.00 -16.23 -5.22
N ALA A 292 7.78 -16.45 -4.73
CA ALA A 292 7.45 -16.20 -3.34
C ALA A 292 8.01 -17.30 -2.41
N LEU A 293 8.20 -17.00 -1.12
CA LEU A 293 8.44 -18.07 -0.14
C LEU A 293 7.23 -19.01 -0.07
N LEU A 294 6.01 -18.44 -0.05
CA LEU A 294 4.74 -19.12 -0.22
C LEU A 294 3.86 -18.29 -1.17
N ALA A 295 3.43 -18.85 -2.31
CA ALA A 295 2.77 -18.05 -3.36
C ALA A 295 1.36 -17.62 -2.98
N ILE A 296 0.53 -18.56 -2.53
CA ILE A 296 -0.85 -18.29 -2.12
C ILE A 296 -1.09 -19.00 -0.79
N ASN A 297 -1.41 -18.23 0.25
CA ASN A 297 -1.75 -18.74 1.56
C ASN A 297 -3.19 -18.36 1.91
N ILE A 298 -4.00 -19.34 2.30
CA ILE A 298 -5.42 -19.16 2.61
C ILE A 298 -5.72 -19.72 4.00
N ASP A 299 -5.80 -18.83 4.98
CA ASP A 299 -5.95 -19.19 6.38
C ASP A 299 -7.25 -18.70 6.99
N LYS A 300 -7.92 -19.64 7.65
CA LYS A 300 -9.11 -19.45 8.47
C LYS A 300 -10.16 -18.54 7.83
N LEU A 301 -10.51 -18.83 6.57
CA LEU A 301 -11.68 -18.24 5.94
C LEU A 301 -12.90 -18.43 6.85
N THR A 302 -13.73 -17.40 6.96
CA THR A 302 -14.94 -17.41 7.79
C THR A 302 -16.22 -17.46 6.95
N GLY A 303 -16.10 -17.59 5.64
CA GLY A 303 -17.22 -17.68 4.71
C GLY A 303 -16.74 -17.90 3.28
N PRO A 304 -17.67 -18.16 2.34
CA PRO A 304 -17.33 -18.61 1.00
C PRO A 304 -16.45 -17.63 0.22
N MET A 305 -15.48 -18.14 -0.53
CA MET A 305 -14.65 -17.35 -1.46
C MET A 305 -14.32 -18.19 -2.72
N ASP A 306 -14.34 -17.57 -3.90
CA ASP A 306 -13.93 -18.22 -5.16
C ASP A 306 -12.45 -17.94 -5.45
N ILE A 307 -11.61 -18.97 -5.43
CA ILE A 307 -10.16 -18.84 -5.61
C ILE A 307 -9.69 -19.82 -6.68
N ARG A 308 -9.53 -19.35 -7.91
CA ARG A 308 -9.29 -20.23 -9.07
C ARG A 308 -8.42 -19.60 -10.13
N ASP A 309 -7.92 -20.43 -11.04
CA ASP A 309 -7.20 -20.00 -12.24
C ASP A 309 -5.99 -19.08 -11.96
N ASN A 310 -5.43 -19.14 -10.74
CA ASN A 310 -4.21 -18.45 -10.38
C ASN A 310 -3.01 -19.32 -10.79
N ILE A 311 -1.97 -18.70 -11.34
CA ILE A 311 -0.78 -19.38 -11.85
C ILE A 311 0.37 -19.13 -10.89
N VAL A 312 1.03 -20.19 -10.46
CA VAL A 312 2.16 -20.14 -9.54
C VAL A 312 3.39 -20.76 -10.22
N SER A 313 4.55 -20.11 -10.09
CA SER A 313 5.82 -20.59 -10.66
C SER A 313 7.01 -20.24 -9.77
N GLY A 314 7.92 -21.18 -9.53
CA GLY A 314 9.17 -20.91 -8.78
C GLY A 314 8.97 -20.53 -7.31
N SER A 315 7.80 -20.84 -6.73
CA SER A 315 7.46 -20.55 -5.33
C SER A 315 7.45 -21.83 -4.49
N GLY A 316 7.55 -21.68 -3.16
CA GLY A 316 7.71 -22.82 -2.24
C GLY A 316 9.15 -23.33 -2.14
N GLY A 317 9.39 -24.33 -1.31
CA GLY A 317 10.72 -24.82 -0.96
C GLY A 317 11.18 -24.37 0.43
N THR A 318 12.42 -24.69 0.76
CA THR A 318 12.97 -24.49 2.10
C THR A 318 13.23 -23.01 2.41
N ALA A 319 12.66 -22.51 3.51
CA ALA A 319 12.82 -21.13 3.96
C ALA A 319 12.65 -20.99 5.49
N ASN A 320 13.27 -19.95 6.05
CA ASN A 320 13.09 -19.59 7.46
C ASN A 320 11.78 -18.81 7.67
N SER A 321 11.14 -19.09 8.81
CA SER A 321 10.05 -18.29 9.37
C SER A 321 10.23 -18.15 10.87
N ASP A 322 9.30 -17.47 11.54
CA ASP A 322 9.18 -17.46 13.01
C ASP A 322 9.05 -18.86 13.63
N CYS A 323 8.67 -19.86 12.84
CA CYS A 323 8.57 -21.25 13.26
C CYS A 323 9.79 -22.10 12.89
N GLY A 324 10.90 -21.45 12.52
CA GLY A 324 12.15 -22.07 12.11
C GLY A 324 12.22 -22.40 10.62
N LEU A 325 13.27 -23.12 10.24
CA LEU A 325 13.50 -23.58 8.88
C LEU A 325 12.50 -24.68 8.52
N ARG A 326 11.69 -24.48 7.48
CA ARG A 326 10.70 -25.45 7.00
C ARG A 326 10.65 -25.48 5.48
N ASP A 327 10.15 -26.57 4.94
CA ASP A 327 9.82 -26.68 3.52
C ASP A 327 8.39 -26.18 3.29
N TRP A 328 8.24 -25.09 2.56
CA TRP A 328 6.96 -24.42 2.35
C TRP A 328 6.35 -24.81 1.01
N PRO A 329 5.03 -25.05 0.92
CA PRO A 329 4.39 -25.35 -0.35
C PRO A 329 4.29 -24.07 -1.18
N SER A 330 4.06 -24.25 -2.48
CA SER A 330 3.75 -23.13 -3.36
C SER A 330 2.36 -22.55 -3.05
N VAL A 331 1.39 -23.39 -2.69
CA VAL A 331 0.01 -23.03 -2.31
C VAL A 331 -0.38 -23.75 -1.03
N ASN A 332 -0.86 -23.00 -0.05
CA ASN A 332 -1.39 -23.52 1.21
C ASN A 332 -2.87 -23.14 1.39
N ILE A 333 -3.68 -24.12 1.79
CA ILE A 333 -5.05 -23.92 2.26
C ILE A 333 -5.17 -24.61 3.60
N SER A 334 -5.38 -23.83 4.67
CA SER A 334 -5.57 -24.41 5.99
C SER A 334 -6.80 -25.32 6.03
N THR A 335 -6.76 -26.37 6.87
CA THR A 335 -7.85 -27.34 7.01
C THR A 335 -9.20 -26.66 7.25
N HIS A 336 -9.22 -25.58 8.03
CA HIS A 336 -10.41 -24.80 8.30
C HIS A 336 -10.98 -24.12 7.04
N SER A 337 -10.12 -23.53 6.21
CA SER A 337 -10.55 -22.81 5.00
C SER A 337 -11.15 -23.73 3.93
N GLN A 338 -10.80 -25.01 3.92
CA GLN A 338 -11.17 -25.93 2.83
C GLN A 338 -12.67 -26.07 2.60
N MET A 339 -13.50 -25.91 3.63
CA MET A 339 -14.97 -25.97 3.52
C MET A 339 -15.59 -24.71 2.92
N PHE A 340 -14.86 -23.60 2.89
CA PHE A 340 -15.33 -22.30 2.40
C PHE A 340 -14.88 -21.99 0.97
N ILE A 341 -13.92 -22.75 0.43
CA ILE A 341 -13.46 -22.51 -0.93
C ILE A 341 -14.45 -23.12 -1.91
N VAL A 342 -15.07 -22.26 -2.73
CA VAL A 342 -16.10 -22.65 -3.70
C VAL A 342 -15.49 -23.49 -4.84
N LYS A 343 -14.30 -23.08 -5.31
CA LYS A 343 -13.51 -23.80 -6.31
C LYS A 343 -12.06 -23.83 -5.84
N LYS A 344 -11.51 -25.03 -5.66
CA LYS A 344 -10.15 -25.19 -5.13
C LYS A 344 -9.09 -25.08 -6.23
N PRO A 345 -7.88 -24.57 -5.91
CA PRO A 345 -6.70 -24.79 -6.72
C PRO A 345 -6.48 -26.30 -6.96
N LYS A 346 -5.92 -26.66 -8.12
CA LYS A 346 -5.66 -28.06 -8.49
C LYS A 346 -4.65 -28.74 -7.56
N GLU A 347 -3.64 -28.00 -7.13
CA GLU A 347 -2.56 -28.47 -6.27
C GLU A 347 -2.43 -27.51 -5.08
N TYR A 348 -2.47 -28.06 -3.87
CA TYR A 348 -2.27 -27.33 -2.63
C TYR A 348 -1.82 -28.29 -1.52
N ALA A 349 -1.13 -27.76 -0.53
CA ALA A 349 -0.91 -28.43 0.75
C ALA A 349 -1.82 -27.84 1.83
N SER A 350 -1.95 -28.56 2.95
CA SER A 350 -2.70 -28.11 4.12
C SER A 350 -1.79 -28.08 5.33
N LEU A 351 -1.39 -26.89 5.72
CA LEU A 351 -0.48 -26.62 6.82
C LEU A 351 -1.08 -25.55 7.73
N ASP A 352 -0.74 -25.63 9.00
CA ASP A 352 -0.97 -24.53 9.94
C ASP A 352 0.21 -23.55 9.86
N THR A 353 -0.11 -22.30 9.52
CA THR A 353 0.84 -21.18 9.41
C THR A 353 0.79 -20.27 10.62
N GLY A 354 -0.03 -20.59 11.63
CA GLY A 354 -0.23 -19.78 12.83
C GLY A 354 1.10 -19.41 13.47
N LYS A 355 1.35 -18.09 13.59
CA LYS A 355 2.60 -17.51 14.13
C LYS A 355 3.87 -17.86 13.35
N CYS A 356 3.75 -18.33 12.11
CA CYS A 356 4.89 -18.68 11.25
C CYS A 356 5.11 -17.60 10.19
N LEU A 357 5.37 -16.37 10.61
CA LEU A 357 5.62 -15.26 9.69
C LEU A 357 6.88 -15.53 8.84
N LEU A 358 6.71 -15.48 7.52
CA LEU A 358 7.78 -15.69 6.54
C LEU A 358 8.48 -14.38 6.23
N ASN A 359 9.77 -14.47 5.89
CA ASN A 359 10.60 -13.31 5.53
C ASN A 359 10.59 -12.26 6.65
N ARG A 360 10.98 -12.67 7.86
CA ARG A 360 11.20 -11.79 9.00
C ARG A 360 12.66 -11.42 9.16
#